data_AF-A0A804JX53-F1
#
_entry.id   AF-A0A804JX53-F1
#
_cell.length_a   1.000
_cell.length_b   1.000
_cell.length_c   1.000
_cell.angle_alpha   90.00
_cell.angle_beta   90.00
_cell.angle_gamma   90.00
#
_symmetry.space_group_name_H-M   'P 1'
#
loop_
_entity.id
_entity.type
_entity.pdbx_description
1 polymer ?
#
loop_
_entity_poly.entity_id
_entity_poly.type
_entity_poly.pdbx_seq_one_letter_code
_entity_poly.pdbx_strand_id
1 'polypeptide(L)'
;YNRERIRRGATVDKTVCRKNLGRLTRLILKAEKERQHNYLKDGPYITPEEAVVIYTTTAHWLESRKFSPIPFPPLWYKHDTKLLVLALERLKESYSVAVRLNQSQREELGLIEQAYDNPHEALSRIKRHLSSQRVFKEVGIEFMDLYSHLLPVYEIEPLEKITDAYLDQYLWYEGDRRQLFPNWVKPADSEPPPLLVYKWCQGINNLQAIWDASDGQCVVVLQTKFEKLLEKIDLILLKRLLCLVLEPSLAEYITGKNNVVLSYKDMSHTNSYGLIPGLQVASFVVQYYGLVLDLLLLGLTRATEIAGPSRMPNEFITYADTRVETRHPIRLYSRYIDRVHMLFRFSREEARDLIQRYLIEHPDPNNENMVGYNNNKCWPRDARMRLMKHDVNLGRSVFWDMKNRLPPSITTLEWENSFVSVYSKDNPNLLFSM
;
A
#
# COMPACT_ATOMS: atom_id res chain seq x y z
N TYR A 1 29.61 -6.81 -4.99
CA TYR A 1 30.75 -5.86 -5.01
C TYR A 1 30.43 -4.55 -5.73
N ASN A 2 30.31 -4.49 -7.07
CA ASN A 2 30.09 -3.23 -7.79
C ASN A 2 28.84 -2.46 -7.35
N ARG A 3 27.72 -3.14 -7.10
CA ARG A 3 26.51 -2.49 -6.57
C ARG A 3 26.76 -1.73 -5.27
N GLU A 4 27.54 -2.30 -4.37
CA GLU A 4 27.85 -1.67 -3.08
C GLU A 4 28.79 -0.47 -3.24
N ARG A 5 29.74 -0.52 -4.19
CA ARG A 5 30.57 0.65 -4.56
C ARG A 5 29.72 1.80 -5.10
N ILE A 6 28.78 1.51 -5.99
CA ILE A 6 27.85 2.49 -6.54
C ILE A 6 27.00 3.09 -5.42
N ARG A 7 26.41 2.26 -4.54
CA ARG A 7 25.58 2.70 -3.43
C ARG A 7 26.32 3.63 -2.46
N ARG A 8 27.61 3.38 -2.20
CA ARG A 8 28.46 4.21 -1.33
C ARG A 8 28.96 5.49 -1.98
N GLY A 9 28.70 5.71 -3.27
CA GLY A 9 29.23 6.86 -4.00
C GLY A 9 30.74 6.80 -4.26
N ALA A 10 31.33 5.60 -4.30
CA ALA A 10 32.74 5.46 -4.69
C ALA A 10 32.94 5.80 -6.17
N THR A 11 34.16 6.13 -6.59
CA THR A 11 34.47 6.38 -8.01
C THR A 11 34.21 5.12 -8.83
N VAL A 12 33.29 5.18 -9.80
CA VAL A 12 32.93 4.08 -10.71
C VAL A 12 32.65 4.62 -12.10
N ASP A 13 33.13 3.93 -13.13
CA ASP A 13 32.89 4.31 -14.52
C ASP A 13 31.42 4.14 -14.91
N LYS A 14 30.93 5.03 -15.78
CA LYS A 14 29.57 4.97 -16.35
C LYS A 14 29.27 3.63 -17.02
N THR A 15 30.26 3.02 -17.67
CA THR A 15 30.14 1.71 -18.33
C THR A 15 29.90 0.59 -17.30
N VAL A 16 30.53 0.69 -16.12
CA VAL A 16 30.34 -0.25 -15.01
C VAL A 16 28.93 -0.13 -14.45
N CYS A 17 28.40 1.09 -14.28
CA CYS A 17 27.02 1.29 -13.83
C CYS A 17 26.01 0.64 -14.78
N ARG A 18 26.15 0.87 -16.10
CA ARG A 18 25.28 0.24 -17.12
C ARG A 18 25.39 -1.29 -17.13
N LYS A 19 26.60 -1.83 -17.06
CA LYS A 19 26.82 -3.29 -16.97
C LYS A 19 26.24 -3.85 -15.68
N ASN A 20 26.36 -3.13 -14.57
CA ASN A 20 25.81 -3.53 -13.27
C ASN A 20 24.28 -3.57 -13.30
N LEU A 21 23.63 -2.54 -13.86
CA LEU A 21 22.18 -2.52 -14.06
C LEU A 21 21.72 -3.74 -14.86
N GLY A 22 22.32 -3.99 -16.03
CA GLY A 22 21.95 -5.15 -16.86
C GLY A 22 22.17 -6.50 -16.17
N ARG A 23 23.18 -6.62 -15.30
CA ARG A 23 23.41 -7.83 -14.47
C ARG A 23 22.34 -7.98 -13.39
N LEU A 24 22.02 -6.90 -12.67
CA LEU A 24 21.01 -6.92 -11.62
C LEU A 24 19.62 -7.20 -12.17
N THR A 25 19.24 -6.61 -13.31
CA THR A 25 17.99 -6.93 -14.00
C THR A 25 17.87 -8.42 -14.29
N ARG A 26 18.93 -9.06 -14.83
CA ARG A 26 18.93 -10.51 -15.08
C ARG A 26 18.83 -11.33 -13.79
N LEU A 27 19.50 -10.91 -12.72
CA LEU A 27 19.43 -11.61 -11.42
C LEU A 27 18.03 -11.52 -10.81
N ILE A 28 17.41 -10.33 -10.85
CA ILE A 28 16.04 -10.11 -10.36
C ILE A 28 15.07 -10.98 -11.16
N LEU A 29 15.15 -10.98 -12.50
CA LEU A 29 14.25 -11.78 -13.33
C LEU A 29 14.47 -13.29 -13.18
N LYS A 30 15.69 -13.74 -12.88
CA LYS A 30 15.94 -15.15 -12.56
C LYS A 30 15.26 -15.54 -11.24
N ALA A 31 15.43 -14.71 -10.21
CA ALA A 31 14.78 -14.94 -8.92
C ALA A 31 13.25 -14.85 -9.03
N GLU A 32 12.74 -13.93 -9.84
CA GLU A 32 11.32 -13.76 -10.08
C GLU A 32 10.72 -14.95 -10.83
N LYS A 33 11.39 -15.44 -11.87
CA LYS A 33 10.97 -16.66 -12.58
C LYS A 33 10.91 -17.87 -11.64
N GLU A 34 11.89 -18.00 -10.74
CA GLU A 34 11.91 -19.05 -9.72
C GLU A 34 10.75 -18.88 -8.72
N ARG A 35 10.48 -17.65 -8.28
CA ARG A 35 9.34 -17.33 -7.39
C ARG A 35 8.00 -17.73 -8.00
N GLN A 36 7.78 -17.39 -9.28
CA GLN A 36 6.57 -17.75 -10.02
C GLN A 36 6.44 -19.26 -10.20
N HIS A 37 7.56 -19.95 -10.50
CA HIS A 37 7.58 -21.41 -10.62
C HIS A 37 7.22 -22.09 -9.29
N ASN A 38 7.82 -21.63 -8.18
CA ASN A 38 7.56 -22.17 -6.86
C ASN A 38 6.11 -21.98 -6.44
N TYR A 39 5.50 -20.82 -6.72
CA TYR A 39 4.07 -20.61 -6.46
C TYR A 39 3.19 -21.62 -7.21
N LEU A 40 3.45 -21.86 -8.50
CA LEU A 40 2.68 -22.82 -9.29
C LEU A 40 2.91 -24.29 -8.86
N LYS A 41 4.11 -24.59 -8.35
CA LYS A 41 4.50 -25.92 -7.88
C LYS A 41 3.95 -26.24 -6.49
N ASP A 42 4.08 -25.30 -5.56
CA ASP A 42 3.71 -25.47 -4.15
C ASP A 42 2.20 -25.22 -3.93
N GLY A 43 1.57 -24.49 -4.85
CA GLY A 43 0.18 -24.04 -4.76
C GLY A 43 0.04 -22.69 -4.05
N PRO A 44 -1.21 -22.19 -3.90
CA PRO A 44 -1.47 -20.93 -3.21
C PRO A 44 -0.94 -20.95 -1.77
N TYR A 45 -0.15 -19.94 -1.40
CA TYR A 45 0.38 -19.82 -0.04
C TYR A 45 -0.68 -19.43 0.98
N ILE A 46 -1.79 -18.84 0.53
CA ILE A 46 -2.94 -18.52 1.37
C ILE A 46 -3.81 -19.76 1.56
N THR A 47 -4.15 -20.05 2.80
CA THR A 47 -5.05 -21.17 3.08
C THR A 47 -6.50 -20.79 2.75
N PRO A 48 -7.36 -21.76 2.38
CA PRO A 48 -8.78 -21.48 2.13
C PRO A 48 -9.48 -20.83 3.33
N GLU A 49 -9.10 -21.21 4.55
CA GLU A 49 -9.65 -20.66 5.79
C GLU A 49 -9.28 -19.18 5.96
N GLU A 50 -8.00 -18.83 5.78
CA GLU A 50 -7.53 -17.44 5.80
C GLU A 50 -8.26 -16.60 4.74
N ALA A 51 -8.36 -17.12 3.52
CA ALA A 51 -9.03 -16.45 2.41
C ALA A 51 -10.52 -16.17 2.71
N VAL A 52 -11.23 -17.12 3.34
CA VAL A 52 -12.62 -16.94 3.76
C VAL A 52 -12.74 -15.87 4.84
N VAL A 53 -11.87 -15.86 5.84
CA VAL A 53 -11.87 -14.84 6.90
C VAL A 53 -11.67 -13.44 6.32
N ILE A 54 -10.73 -13.29 5.38
CA ILE A 54 -10.45 -11.99 4.74
C ILE A 54 -11.62 -11.53 3.88
N TYR A 55 -12.16 -12.43 3.07
CA TYR A 55 -13.31 -12.14 2.22
C TYR A 55 -14.53 -11.74 3.04
N THR A 56 -14.85 -12.51 4.09
CA THR A 56 -16.01 -12.24 4.98
C THR A 56 -15.83 -10.94 5.77
N THR A 57 -14.63 -10.67 6.28
CA THR A 57 -14.31 -9.39 6.95
C THR A 57 -14.54 -8.21 6.01
N THR A 58 -14.06 -8.31 4.77
CA THR A 58 -14.23 -7.27 3.75
C THR A 58 -15.71 -7.10 3.38
N ALA A 59 -16.45 -8.19 3.20
CA ALA A 59 -17.87 -8.15 2.88
C ALA A 59 -18.69 -7.49 4.00
N HIS A 60 -18.47 -7.87 5.27
CA HIS A 60 -19.12 -7.26 6.42
C HIS A 60 -18.76 -5.77 6.57
N TRP A 61 -17.52 -5.38 6.27
CA TRP A 61 -17.14 -3.97 6.23
C TRP A 61 -17.98 -3.22 5.19
N LEU A 62 -18.00 -3.68 3.94
CA LEU A 62 -18.74 -3.02 2.85
C LEU A 62 -20.24 -2.96 3.12
N GLU A 63 -20.82 -4.02 3.71
CA GLU A 63 -22.22 -4.04 4.15
C GLU A 63 -22.48 -2.98 5.23
N SER A 64 -21.61 -2.88 6.25
CA SER A 64 -21.73 -1.87 7.30
C SER A 64 -21.67 -0.44 6.75
N ARG A 65 -20.90 -0.23 5.67
CA ARG A 65 -20.81 1.04 4.94
C ARG A 65 -21.99 1.28 4.00
N LYS A 66 -22.87 0.29 3.80
CA LYS A 66 -23.93 0.31 2.78
C LYS A 66 -23.37 0.60 1.38
N PHE A 67 -22.19 0.04 1.10
CA PHE A 67 -21.49 0.26 -0.15
C PHE A 67 -22.25 -0.35 -1.32
N SER A 68 -22.41 0.41 -2.40
CA SER A 68 -22.97 -0.09 -3.66
C SER A 68 -21.82 -0.33 -4.63
N PRO A 69 -21.67 -1.54 -5.20
CA PRO A 69 -20.60 -1.83 -6.16
C PRO A 69 -20.53 -0.84 -7.33
N ILE A 70 -19.32 -0.55 -7.79
CA ILE A 70 -19.05 0.30 -8.94
C ILE A 70 -19.53 -0.45 -10.20
N PRO A 71 -20.52 0.07 -10.94
CA PRO A 71 -21.04 -0.60 -12.12
C PRO A 71 -20.04 -0.52 -13.27
N PHE A 72 -20.27 -1.33 -14.30
CA PHE A 72 -19.61 -1.14 -15.60
C PHE A 72 -19.94 0.26 -16.17
N PRO A 73 -18.98 0.99 -16.80
CA PRO A 73 -19.25 2.29 -17.40
C PRO A 73 -20.41 2.21 -18.40
N PRO A 74 -21.57 2.85 -18.13
CA PRO A 74 -22.74 2.69 -18.97
C PRO A 74 -22.49 3.26 -20.36
N LEU A 75 -23.22 2.79 -21.38
CA LEU A 75 -23.04 3.26 -22.77
C LEU A 75 -23.09 4.78 -22.89
N TRP A 76 -24.06 5.40 -22.22
CA TRP A 76 -24.30 6.85 -22.18
C TRP A 76 -23.98 7.41 -20.80
N TYR A 77 -22.70 7.52 -20.46
CA TYR A 77 -22.29 8.08 -19.19
C TYR A 77 -21.95 9.57 -19.33
N LYS A 78 -22.55 10.39 -18.45
CA LYS A 78 -22.44 11.85 -18.50
C LYS A 78 -20.99 12.37 -18.42
N HIS A 79 -20.09 11.61 -17.78
CA HIS A 79 -18.72 12.05 -17.50
C HIS A 79 -17.66 11.36 -18.37
N ASP A 80 -18.05 10.46 -19.30
CA ASP A 80 -17.11 9.66 -20.11
C ASP A 80 -16.03 10.52 -20.79
N THR A 81 -16.44 11.57 -21.50
CA THR A 81 -15.53 12.42 -22.26
C THR A 81 -14.56 13.17 -21.36
N LYS A 82 -15.01 13.59 -20.17
CA LYS A 82 -14.15 14.27 -19.19
C LYS A 82 -13.10 13.32 -18.63
N LEU A 83 -13.50 12.10 -18.26
CA LEU A 83 -12.57 11.08 -17.76
C LEU A 83 -11.56 10.67 -18.84
N LEU A 84 -12.00 10.56 -20.09
CA LEU A 84 -11.11 10.29 -21.22
C LEU A 84 -10.08 11.41 -21.40
N VAL A 85 -10.51 12.68 -21.38
CA VAL A 85 -9.58 13.82 -21.52
C VAL A 85 -8.51 13.80 -20.42
N LEU A 86 -8.90 13.59 -19.15
CA LEU A 86 -7.97 13.50 -18.02
C LEU A 86 -6.99 12.31 -18.17
N ALA A 87 -7.48 11.18 -18.67
CA ALA A 87 -6.64 10.01 -18.95
C ALA A 87 -5.61 10.30 -20.04
N LEU A 88 -6.03 10.92 -21.15
CA LEU A 88 -5.16 11.27 -22.27
C LEU A 88 -4.12 12.34 -21.90
N GLU A 89 -4.50 13.33 -21.09
CA GLU A 89 -3.58 14.36 -20.58
C GLU A 89 -2.44 13.73 -19.77
N ARG A 90 -2.78 12.86 -18.82
CA ARG A 90 -1.80 12.14 -17.99
C ARG A 90 -0.84 11.28 -18.81
N LEU A 91 -1.32 10.64 -19.88
CA LEU A 91 -0.48 9.88 -20.80
C LEU A 91 0.45 10.78 -21.62
N LYS A 92 -0.06 11.91 -22.10
CA LYS A 92 0.71 12.89 -22.89
C LYS A 92 1.81 13.56 -22.07
N GLU A 93 1.58 13.86 -20.81
CA GLU A 93 2.55 14.50 -19.91
C GLU A 93 3.87 13.72 -19.81
N SER A 94 3.80 12.39 -19.88
CA SER A 94 4.97 11.49 -19.82
C SER A 94 6.00 11.75 -20.92
N TYR A 95 5.60 12.39 -22.02
CA TYR A 95 6.45 12.66 -23.19
C TYR A 95 6.78 14.14 -23.39
N SER A 96 6.26 15.03 -22.55
CA SER A 96 6.44 16.49 -22.67
C SER A 96 7.91 16.94 -22.61
N VAL A 97 8.76 16.22 -21.88
CA VAL A 97 10.19 16.54 -21.68
C VAL A 97 11.10 15.78 -22.67
N ALA A 98 10.57 14.78 -23.38
CA ALA A 98 11.40 13.87 -24.18
C ALA A 98 11.82 14.51 -25.52
N VAL A 99 13.13 14.74 -25.69
CA VAL A 99 13.70 15.30 -26.95
C VAL A 99 13.71 14.26 -28.08
N ARG A 100 13.77 12.96 -27.76
CA ARG A 100 13.82 11.87 -28.74
C ARG A 100 12.78 10.81 -28.39
N LEU A 101 11.88 10.56 -29.33
CA LEU A 101 10.83 9.56 -29.22
C LEU A 101 11.18 8.34 -30.07
N ASN A 102 11.02 7.15 -29.47
CA ASN A 102 11.11 5.88 -30.18
C ASN A 102 9.81 5.62 -30.99
N GLN A 103 9.74 4.50 -31.73
CA GLN A 103 8.58 4.18 -32.55
C GLN A 103 7.31 3.95 -31.72
N SER A 104 7.40 3.18 -30.64
CA SER A 104 6.30 2.87 -29.71
C SER A 104 5.69 4.14 -29.11
N GLN A 105 6.51 5.10 -28.72
CA GLN A 105 6.09 6.39 -28.16
C GLN A 105 5.40 7.29 -29.20
N ARG A 106 5.84 7.25 -30.48
CA ARG A 106 5.16 7.96 -31.57
C ARG A 106 3.81 7.33 -31.89
N GLU A 107 3.73 6.01 -31.86
CA GLU A 107 2.46 5.29 -32.01
C GLU A 107 1.49 5.64 -30.86
N GLU A 108 1.98 5.71 -29.62
CA GLU A 108 1.18 6.14 -28.48
C GLU A 108 0.64 7.57 -28.65
N LEU A 109 1.48 8.52 -29.05
CA LEU A 109 1.03 9.90 -29.30
C LEU A 109 0.00 9.97 -30.44
N GLY A 110 0.20 9.22 -31.52
CA GLY A 110 -0.76 9.14 -32.62
C GLY A 110 -2.11 8.58 -32.18
N LEU A 111 -2.13 7.55 -31.32
CA LEU A 111 -3.36 7.00 -30.74
C LEU A 111 -4.04 7.97 -29.77
N ILE A 112 -3.26 8.76 -29.02
CA ILE A 112 -3.78 9.81 -28.14
C ILE A 112 -4.45 10.91 -28.96
N GLU A 113 -3.80 11.40 -30.02
CA GLU A 113 -4.35 12.42 -30.92
C GLU A 113 -5.65 11.93 -31.59
N GLN A 114 -5.65 10.70 -32.11
CA GLN A 114 -6.87 10.09 -32.66
C GLN A 114 -8.01 9.99 -31.63
N ALA A 115 -7.68 9.73 -30.37
CA ALA A 115 -8.67 9.67 -29.29
C ALA A 115 -9.23 11.05 -28.92
N TYR A 116 -8.45 12.13 -29.09
CA TYR A 116 -8.95 13.51 -28.99
C TYR A 116 -9.85 13.90 -30.16
N ASP A 117 -9.47 13.50 -31.38
CA ASP A 117 -10.24 13.83 -32.60
C ASP A 117 -11.58 13.08 -32.66
N ASN A 118 -11.60 11.79 -32.27
CA ASN A 118 -12.82 10.97 -32.25
C ASN A 118 -13.02 10.27 -30.89
N PRO A 119 -13.48 10.99 -29.84
CA PRO A 119 -13.59 10.45 -28.50
C PRO A 119 -14.68 9.36 -28.38
N HIS A 120 -15.75 9.42 -29.17
CA HIS A 120 -16.83 8.43 -29.11
C HIS A 120 -16.38 7.05 -29.60
N GLU A 121 -15.62 7.01 -30.69
CA GLU A 121 -15.03 5.76 -31.19
C GLU A 121 -14.00 5.20 -30.20
N ALA A 122 -13.15 6.06 -29.63
CA ALA A 122 -12.19 5.66 -28.61
C ALA A 122 -12.88 5.06 -27.38
N LEU A 123 -13.94 5.69 -26.86
CA LEU A 123 -14.74 5.19 -25.74
C LEU A 123 -15.41 3.84 -26.05
N SER A 124 -15.97 3.70 -27.25
CA SER A 124 -16.57 2.43 -27.70
C SER A 124 -15.53 1.30 -27.69
N ARG A 125 -14.33 1.57 -28.21
CA ARG A 125 -13.20 0.63 -28.21
C ARG A 125 -12.76 0.27 -26.78
N ILE A 126 -12.61 1.26 -25.90
CA ILE A 126 -12.26 1.05 -24.48
C ILE A 126 -13.29 0.15 -23.80
N LYS A 127 -14.58 0.47 -23.89
CA LYS A 127 -15.65 -0.33 -23.28
C LYS A 127 -15.69 -1.75 -23.83
N ARG A 128 -15.45 -1.94 -25.13
CA ARG A 128 -15.32 -3.26 -25.74
C ARG A 128 -14.16 -4.05 -25.13
N HIS A 129 -12.98 -3.45 -24.97
CA HIS A 129 -11.83 -4.10 -24.33
C HIS A 129 -12.12 -4.48 -22.88
N LEU A 130 -12.71 -3.57 -22.10
CA LEU A 130 -13.10 -3.86 -20.70
C LEU A 130 -14.06 -5.06 -20.62
N SER A 131 -15.02 -5.14 -21.54
CA SER A 131 -16.02 -6.21 -21.54
C SER A 131 -15.45 -7.57 -21.96
N SER A 132 -14.65 -7.65 -23.03
CA SER A 132 -14.29 -8.93 -23.66
C SER A 132 -12.81 -9.32 -23.58
N GLN A 133 -11.88 -8.37 -23.40
CA GLN A 133 -10.46 -8.67 -23.42
C GLN A 133 -10.02 -9.27 -22.09
N ARG A 134 -9.44 -10.48 -22.14
CA ARG A 134 -8.89 -11.22 -20.98
C ARG A 134 -7.46 -11.72 -21.22
N VAL A 135 -6.96 -11.58 -22.45
CA VAL A 135 -5.61 -11.91 -22.86
C VAL A 135 -4.99 -10.63 -23.40
N PHE A 136 -3.78 -10.33 -22.94
CA PHE A 136 -3.08 -9.10 -23.22
C PHE A 136 -1.72 -9.40 -23.84
N LYS A 137 -1.12 -8.40 -24.49
CA LYS A 137 0.23 -8.55 -25.04
C LYS A 137 1.28 -8.66 -23.93
N GLU A 138 2.47 -9.11 -24.33
CA GLU A 138 3.62 -9.10 -23.43
C GLU A 138 3.95 -7.67 -22.98
N VAL A 139 4.43 -7.56 -21.75
CA VAL A 139 4.83 -6.29 -21.15
C VAL A 139 6.35 -6.31 -20.97
N GLY A 140 7.01 -5.32 -21.57
CA GLY A 140 8.44 -5.14 -21.40
C GLY A 140 8.77 -4.71 -19.97
N ILE A 141 9.87 -5.21 -19.41
CA ILE A 141 10.37 -4.76 -18.10
C ILE A 141 11.81 -4.27 -18.19
N GLU A 142 12.02 -3.04 -17.74
CA GLU A 142 13.32 -2.42 -17.54
C GLU A 142 13.48 -1.99 -16.08
N PHE A 143 14.67 -1.52 -15.72
CA PHE A 143 14.92 -0.98 -14.39
C PHE A 143 15.57 0.38 -14.47
N MET A 144 15.02 1.33 -13.73
CA MET A 144 15.63 2.63 -13.47
C MET A 144 16.58 2.49 -12.27
N ASP A 145 17.83 2.89 -12.46
CA ASP A 145 18.84 2.86 -11.40
C ASP A 145 18.87 4.19 -10.65
N LEU A 146 18.39 4.20 -9.40
CA LEU A 146 18.50 5.33 -8.49
C LEU A 146 19.78 5.27 -7.64
N TYR A 147 20.77 4.50 -8.08
CA TYR A 147 22.07 4.21 -7.46
C TYR A 147 22.03 3.47 -6.12
N SER A 148 21.00 3.70 -5.31
CA SER A 148 20.74 3.06 -4.03
C SER A 148 19.89 1.80 -4.21
N HIS A 149 18.75 1.92 -4.87
CA HIS A 149 17.83 0.86 -5.22
C HIS A 149 17.48 0.91 -6.72
N LEU A 150 16.79 -0.12 -7.21
CA LEU A 150 16.32 -0.20 -8.58
C LEU A 150 14.80 -0.13 -8.57
N LEU A 151 14.22 0.61 -9.52
CA LEU A 151 12.78 0.66 -9.72
C LEU A 151 12.41 -0.05 -11.03
N PRO A 152 11.48 -1.00 -11.01
CA PRO A 152 10.99 -1.61 -12.24
C PRO A 152 10.19 -0.58 -13.05
N VAL A 153 10.40 -0.56 -14.36
CA VAL A 153 9.67 0.26 -15.33
C VAL A 153 9.06 -0.68 -16.34
N TYR A 154 7.75 -0.59 -16.53
CA TYR A 154 6.99 -1.49 -17.38
C TYR A 154 6.60 -0.78 -18.68
N GLU A 155 6.85 -1.43 -19.80
CA GLU A 155 6.46 -0.98 -21.14
C GLU A 155 5.21 -1.74 -21.56
N ILE A 156 4.06 -1.05 -21.52
CA ILE A 156 2.74 -1.60 -21.84
C ILE A 156 2.35 -1.13 -23.24
N GLU A 157 1.66 -1.99 -23.98
CA GLU A 157 1.12 -1.64 -25.30
C GLU A 157 0.27 -0.36 -25.24
N PRO A 158 0.50 0.63 -26.14
CA PRO A 158 -0.20 1.91 -26.12
C PRO A 158 -1.73 1.83 -26.09
N LEU A 159 -2.32 0.91 -26.86
CA LEU A 159 -3.78 0.76 -26.92
C LEU A 159 -4.38 0.25 -25.61
N GLU A 160 -3.69 -0.71 -24.96
CA GLU A 160 -4.06 -1.22 -23.64
C GLU A 160 -3.85 -0.15 -22.58
N LYS A 161 -2.77 0.64 -22.69
CA LYS A 161 -2.44 1.74 -21.77
C LYS A 161 -3.52 2.84 -21.75
N ILE A 162 -4.11 3.19 -22.91
CA ILE A 162 -5.25 4.13 -22.98
C ILE A 162 -6.48 3.56 -22.26
N THR A 163 -6.75 2.26 -22.44
CA THR A 163 -7.87 1.57 -21.79
C THR A 163 -7.68 1.55 -20.27
N ASP A 164 -6.46 1.22 -19.81
CA ASP A 164 -6.10 1.19 -18.38
C ASP A 164 -6.17 2.59 -17.75
N ALA A 165 -5.71 3.63 -18.46
CA ALA A 165 -5.74 5.01 -17.98
C ALA A 165 -7.18 5.52 -17.82
N TYR A 166 -8.05 5.21 -18.78
CA TYR A 166 -9.48 5.53 -18.66
C TYR A 166 -10.12 4.79 -17.48
N LEU A 167 -9.82 3.49 -17.33
CA LEU A 167 -10.34 2.69 -16.23
C LEU A 167 -9.88 3.23 -14.87
N ASP A 168 -8.60 3.63 -14.73
CA ASP A 168 -8.08 4.25 -13.51
C ASP A 168 -8.88 5.51 -13.13
N GLN A 169 -9.09 6.43 -14.09
CA GLN A 169 -9.89 7.64 -13.87
C GLN A 169 -11.34 7.31 -13.45
N TYR A 170 -11.97 6.34 -14.11
CA TYR A 170 -13.33 5.91 -13.79
C TYR A 170 -13.43 5.31 -12.39
N LEU A 171 -12.50 4.43 -12.01
CA LEU A 171 -12.48 3.75 -10.72
C LEU A 171 -12.26 4.74 -9.57
N TRP A 172 -11.32 5.67 -9.71
CA TRP A 172 -11.08 6.69 -8.70
C TRP A 172 -12.26 7.63 -8.54
N TYR A 173 -12.86 8.08 -9.65
CA TYR A 173 -14.05 8.93 -9.61
C TYR A 173 -15.25 8.26 -8.94
N GLU A 174 -15.58 7.02 -9.35
CA GLU A 174 -16.73 6.31 -8.78
C GLU A 174 -16.47 5.78 -7.37
N GLY A 175 -15.20 5.49 -7.04
CA GLY A 175 -14.75 5.08 -5.71
C GLY A 175 -14.87 6.21 -4.69
N ASP A 176 -14.45 7.43 -5.05
CA ASP A 176 -14.60 8.62 -4.18
C ASP A 176 -16.10 8.98 -4.01
N ARG A 177 -16.87 8.99 -5.10
CA ARG A 177 -18.32 9.24 -5.05
C ARG A 177 -19.10 8.29 -4.14
N ARG A 178 -18.62 7.04 -3.99
CA ARG A 178 -19.22 6.02 -3.11
C ARG A 178 -18.52 5.92 -1.76
N GLN A 179 -17.54 6.78 -1.48
CA GLN A 179 -16.76 6.80 -0.25
C GLN A 179 -16.15 5.42 0.07
N LEU A 180 -15.59 4.76 -0.95
CA LEU A 180 -14.96 3.44 -0.81
C LEU A 180 -13.77 3.49 0.16
N PHE A 181 -12.92 4.51 0.03
CA PHE A 181 -11.72 4.68 0.83
C PHE A 181 -12.02 5.51 2.08
N PRO A 182 -11.80 4.98 3.29
CA PRO A 182 -11.99 5.73 4.52
C PRO A 182 -10.89 6.78 4.74
N ASN A 183 -11.16 7.70 5.68
CA ASN A 183 -10.35 8.87 6.01
C ASN A 183 -8.87 8.60 6.35
N TRP A 184 -8.50 7.38 6.77
CA TRP A 184 -7.12 7.00 7.10
C TRP A 184 -6.27 6.54 5.92
N VAL A 185 -6.87 6.29 4.75
CA VAL A 185 -6.15 5.88 3.55
C VAL A 185 -5.50 7.11 2.91
N LYS A 186 -4.17 7.10 2.81
CA LYS A 186 -3.34 8.18 2.27
C LYS A 186 -2.41 7.63 1.18
N PRO A 187 -1.91 8.48 0.25
CA PRO A 187 -2.26 9.89 0.05
C PRO A 187 -3.72 10.07 -0.37
N ALA A 188 -4.29 11.22 -0.02
CA ALA A 188 -5.62 11.65 -0.43
C ALA A 188 -5.52 13.03 -1.08
N ASP A 189 -6.38 13.33 -2.04
CA ASP A 189 -6.30 14.56 -2.85
C ASP A 189 -6.51 15.85 -2.04
N SER A 190 -7.10 15.73 -0.85
CA SER A 190 -7.41 16.86 0.04
C SER A 190 -6.19 17.55 0.62
N GLU A 191 -5.02 16.89 0.67
CA GLU A 191 -3.87 17.42 1.41
C GLU A 191 -2.51 16.97 0.86
N PRO A 192 -1.52 17.88 0.79
CA PRO A 192 -0.15 17.51 0.47
C PRO A 192 0.52 16.80 1.67
N PRO A 193 1.58 16.00 1.44
CA PRO A 193 2.24 15.25 2.51
C PRO A 193 2.69 16.08 3.73
N PRO A 194 3.25 17.31 3.59
CA PRO A 194 3.60 18.12 4.77
C PRO A 194 2.39 18.52 5.63
N LEU A 195 1.24 18.78 5.01
CA LEU A 195 0.00 19.08 5.74
C LEU A 195 -0.54 17.85 6.46
N LEU A 196 -0.40 16.65 5.86
CA LEU A 196 -0.72 15.39 6.51
C LEU A 196 0.09 15.19 7.80
N VAL A 197 1.40 15.46 7.76
CA VAL A 197 2.27 15.39 8.95
C VAL A 197 1.82 16.41 10.00
N TYR A 198 1.51 17.64 9.59
CA TYR A 198 1.01 18.67 10.50
C TYR A 198 -0.29 18.25 11.19
N LYS A 199 -1.27 17.74 10.43
CA LYS A 199 -2.53 17.21 10.99
C LYS A 199 -2.29 16.02 11.90
N TRP A 200 -1.33 15.15 11.61
CA TRP A 200 -0.94 14.06 12.51
C TRP A 200 -0.41 14.59 13.84
N CYS A 201 0.50 15.57 13.83
CA CYS A 201 1.00 16.22 15.05
C CYS A 201 -0.12 16.86 15.87
N GLN A 202 -0.96 17.67 15.21
CA GLN A 202 -2.08 18.36 15.85
C GLN A 202 -3.09 17.34 16.40
N GLY A 203 -3.35 16.29 15.64
CA GLY A 203 -4.22 15.19 16.00
C GLY A 203 -3.78 14.46 17.25
N ILE A 204 -2.49 14.09 17.35
CA ILE A 204 -1.92 13.52 18.58
C ILE A 204 -2.17 14.45 19.76
N ASN A 205 -1.83 15.74 19.60
CA ASN A 205 -1.90 16.72 20.69
C ASN A 205 -3.33 16.97 21.20
N ASN A 206 -4.33 16.84 20.34
CA ASN A 206 -5.73 17.11 20.66
C ASN A 206 -6.47 15.92 21.30
N LEU A 207 -5.83 14.75 21.41
CA LEU A 207 -6.43 13.59 22.08
C LEU A 207 -6.56 13.82 23.60
N GLN A 208 -7.58 13.21 24.19
CA GLN A 208 -7.91 13.39 25.60
C GLN A 208 -6.79 12.86 26.51
N ALA A 209 -6.21 13.76 27.31
CA ALA A 209 -5.19 13.46 28.33
C ALA A 209 -4.01 12.59 27.80
N ILE A 210 -3.59 12.83 26.56
CA ILE A 210 -2.58 12.02 25.87
C ILE A 210 -1.20 12.13 26.54
N TRP A 211 -0.84 13.31 27.04
CA TRP A 211 0.44 13.61 27.69
C TRP A 211 0.43 13.36 29.21
N ASP A 212 -0.70 12.96 29.77
CA ASP A 212 -0.73 12.58 31.17
C ASP A 212 -0.04 11.22 31.36
N ALA A 213 0.87 11.13 32.32
CA ALA A 213 1.59 9.90 32.63
C ALA A 213 1.64 9.65 34.16
N SER A 214 0.87 10.42 34.95
CA SER A 214 0.89 10.31 36.42
C SER A 214 0.57 8.90 36.91
N ASP A 215 -0.40 8.25 36.25
CA ASP A 215 -0.94 6.95 36.65
C ASP A 215 -0.22 5.76 35.98
N GLY A 216 0.94 6.01 35.37
CA GLY A 216 1.71 5.00 34.64
C GLY A 216 1.10 4.63 33.28
N GLN A 217 0.34 5.54 32.68
CA GLN A 217 -0.15 5.40 31.32
C GLN A 217 1.01 5.58 30.32
N CYS A 218 0.91 4.90 29.17
CA CYS A 218 1.93 4.97 28.13
C CYS A 218 1.30 5.29 26.77
N VAL A 219 2.02 6.07 25.95
CA VAL A 219 1.66 6.31 24.55
C VAL A 219 2.69 5.63 23.67
N VAL A 220 2.24 4.89 22.66
CA VAL A 220 3.13 4.18 21.75
C VAL A 220 2.83 4.60 20.33
N VAL A 221 3.84 5.03 19.58
CA VAL A 221 3.76 5.15 18.12
C VAL A 221 4.43 3.95 17.50
N LEU A 222 3.70 3.25 16.62
CA LEU A 222 4.23 2.22 15.74
C LEU A 222 4.31 2.78 14.32
N GLN A 223 5.47 2.64 13.72
CA GLN A 223 5.73 2.90 12.31
C GLN A 223 6.24 1.63 11.68
N THR A 224 5.54 1.14 10.67
CA THR A 224 5.87 -0.12 10.00
C THR A 224 5.52 -0.03 8.52
N LYS A 225 5.92 -1.05 7.77
CA LYS A 225 5.61 -1.21 6.36
C LYS A 225 5.01 -2.59 6.12
N PHE A 226 4.05 -2.68 5.20
CA PHE A 226 3.62 -3.96 4.65
C PHE A 226 4.71 -4.52 3.74
N GLU A 227 5.44 -5.52 4.23
CA GLU A 227 6.51 -6.11 3.46
C GLU A 227 5.98 -6.96 2.31
N LYS A 228 6.62 -6.80 1.15
CA LYS A 228 6.32 -7.54 -0.08
C LYS A 228 4.85 -7.48 -0.49
N LEU A 229 4.16 -6.38 -0.16
CA LEU A 229 2.73 -6.19 -0.45
C LEU A 229 2.38 -6.52 -1.89
N LEU A 230 3.11 -5.94 -2.84
CA LEU A 230 2.84 -6.13 -4.27
C LEU A 230 3.18 -7.54 -4.75
N GLU A 231 4.27 -8.11 -4.24
CA GLU A 231 4.76 -9.44 -4.66
C GLU A 231 3.85 -10.56 -4.16
N LYS A 232 3.12 -10.34 -3.06
CA LYS A 232 2.33 -11.37 -2.38
C LYS A 232 0.83 -11.36 -2.68
N ILE A 233 0.37 -10.53 -3.61
CA ILE A 233 -1.04 -10.51 -4.01
C ILE A 233 -1.38 -11.75 -4.84
N ASP A 234 -2.21 -12.63 -4.28
CA ASP A 234 -2.83 -13.75 -5.00
C ASP A 234 -3.94 -13.21 -5.92
N LEU A 235 -3.81 -13.46 -7.23
CA LEU A 235 -4.75 -12.95 -8.24
C LEU A 235 -6.14 -13.59 -8.15
N ILE A 236 -6.25 -14.82 -7.63
CA ILE A 236 -7.53 -15.52 -7.43
C ILE A 236 -8.30 -14.88 -6.29
N LEU A 237 -7.64 -14.66 -5.15
CA LEU A 237 -8.24 -13.92 -4.04
C LEU A 237 -8.55 -12.48 -4.44
N LEU A 238 -7.63 -11.82 -5.14
CA LEU A 238 -7.82 -10.45 -5.62
C LEU A 238 -9.08 -10.34 -6.49
N LYS A 239 -9.32 -11.30 -7.41
CA LYS A 239 -10.55 -11.33 -8.22
C LYS A 239 -11.80 -11.32 -7.34
N ARG A 240 -11.84 -12.21 -6.33
CA ARG A 240 -12.98 -12.33 -5.41
C ARG A 240 -13.19 -11.04 -4.62
N LEU A 241 -12.12 -10.43 -4.12
CA LEU A 241 -12.19 -9.16 -3.39
C LEU A 241 -12.63 -8.02 -4.30
N LEU A 242 -12.14 -7.93 -5.53
CA LEU A 242 -12.57 -6.90 -6.48
C LEU A 242 -14.04 -7.04 -6.87
N CYS A 243 -14.57 -8.26 -7.00
CA CYS A 243 -16.00 -8.49 -7.23
C CYS A 243 -16.92 -8.01 -6.10
N LEU A 244 -16.39 -7.72 -4.89
CA LEU A 244 -17.17 -7.10 -3.82
C LEU A 244 -17.42 -5.61 -4.09
N VAL A 245 -16.51 -4.94 -4.83
CA VAL A 245 -16.55 -3.49 -5.02
C VAL A 245 -16.75 -3.06 -6.46
N LEU A 246 -16.50 -3.94 -7.42
CA LEU A 246 -16.64 -3.70 -8.86
C LEU A 246 -17.62 -4.69 -9.48
N GLU A 247 -18.17 -4.30 -10.63
CA GLU A 247 -18.81 -5.23 -11.54
C GLU A 247 -17.82 -6.35 -11.98
N PRO A 248 -18.26 -7.62 -12.05
CA PRO A 248 -17.39 -8.77 -12.31
C PRO A 248 -16.49 -8.68 -13.55
N SER A 249 -16.97 -8.11 -14.66
CA SER A 249 -16.16 -7.99 -15.88
C SER A 249 -14.95 -7.05 -15.70
N LEU A 250 -15.09 -5.99 -14.90
CA LEU A 250 -13.98 -5.11 -14.53
C LEU A 250 -12.96 -5.82 -13.65
N ALA A 251 -13.43 -6.60 -12.65
CA ALA A 251 -12.56 -7.39 -11.80
C ALA A 251 -11.76 -8.45 -12.62
N GLU A 252 -12.40 -9.06 -13.62
CA GLU A 252 -11.73 -9.96 -14.55
C GLU A 252 -10.72 -9.27 -15.46
N TYR A 253 -11.05 -8.09 -15.97
CA TYR A 253 -10.10 -7.29 -16.76
C TYR A 253 -8.85 -6.97 -15.93
N ILE A 254 -9.00 -6.44 -14.71
CA ILE A 254 -7.88 -6.06 -13.83
C ILE A 254 -7.01 -7.27 -13.47
N THR A 255 -7.63 -8.40 -13.12
CA THR A 255 -6.88 -9.61 -12.74
C THR A 255 -6.21 -10.28 -13.94
N GLY A 256 -6.88 -10.33 -15.09
CA GLY A 256 -6.27 -10.77 -16.35
C GLY A 256 -5.09 -9.88 -16.77
N LYS A 257 -5.19 -8.57 -16.55
CA LYS A 257 -4.15 -7.60 -16.92
C LYS A 257 -2.87 -7.74 -16.08
N ASN A 258 -2.97 -8.30 -14.88
CA ASN A 258 -1.80 -8.67 -14.08
C ASN A 258 -1.19 -10.02 -14.48
N ASN A 259 -1.95 -10.88 -15.15
CA ASN A 259 -1.50 -12.19 -15.62
C ASN A 259 -0.97 -12.12 -17.06
N VAL A 260 0.16 -11.43 -17.24
CA VAL A 260 0.81 -11.22 -18.54
C VAL A 260 2.21 -11.79 -18.56
N VAL A 261 2.75 -11.97 -19.77
CA VAL A 261 4.17 -12.33 -19.96
C VAL A 261 5.00 -11.07 -19.76
N LEU A 262 5.93 -11.11 -18.80
CA LEU A 262 6.95 -10.09 -18.60
C LEU A 262 8.20 -10.47 -19.40
N SER A 263 8.67 -9.57 -20.26
CA SER A 263 9.83 -9.83 -21.13
C SER A 263 10.95 -8.80 -20.96
N TYR A 264 12.19 -9.30 -20.98
CA TYR A 264 13.40 -8.50 -21.03
C TYR A 264 14.45 -9.23 -21.86
N LYS A 265 14.71 -8.74 -23.08
CA LYS A 265 15.65 -9.34 -24.03
C LYS A 265 15.30 -10.82 -24.28
N ASP A 266 16.20 -11.73 -23.90
CA ASP A 266 16.10 -13.17 -24.04
C ASP A 266 15.31 -13.86 -22.91
N MET A 267 14.90 -13.11 -21.88
CA MET A 267 14.19 -13.67 -20.72
C MET A 267 12.72 -13.32 -20.75
N SER A 268 11.87 -14.32 -20.55
CA SER A 268 10.43 -14.14 -20.34
C SER A 268 9.89 -15.09 -19.27
N HIS A 269 8.83 -14.65 -18.60
CA HIS A 269 8.03 -15.46 -17.68
C HIS A 269 6.62 -14.89 -17.56
N THR A 270 5.64 -15.72 -17.20
CA THR A 270 4.27 -15.28 -16.91
C THR A 270 4.17 -14.83 -15.45
N ASN A 271 3.56 -13.67 -15.20
CA ASN A 271 3.28 -13.20 -13.84
C ASN A 271 1.97 -13.80 -13.31
N SER A 272 2.05 -14.98 -12.70
CA SER A 272 0.89 -15.68 -12.12
C SER A 272 0.61 -15.28 -10.67
N TYR A 273 1.57 -14.66 -9.98
CA TYR A 273 1.48 -14.26 -8.58
C TYR A 273 2.13 -12.90 -8.34
N GLY A 274 1.42 -12.00 -7.67
CA GLY A 274 1.83 -10.62 -7.46
C GLY A 274 1.23 -9.63 -8.46
N LEU A 275 1.23 -8.36 -8.08
CA LEU A 275 0.70 -7.24 -8.84
C LEU A 275 1.80 -6.56 -9.66
N ILE A 276 1.48 -6.11 -10.87
CA ILE A 276 2.36 -5.30 -11.72
C ILE A 276 2.12 -3.81 -11.39
N PRO A 277 3.05 -3.12 -10.69
CA PRO A 277 2.84 -1.72 -10.30
C PRO A 277 2.87 -0.72 -11.46
N GLY A 278 3.34 -1.12 -12.64
CA GLY A 278 3.37 -0.26 -13.83
C GLY A 278 2.02 -0.10 -14.54
N LEU A 279 1.02 -0.91 -14.21
CA LEU A 279 -0.34 -0.74 -14.75
C LEU A 279 -0.95 0.55 -14.20
N GLN A 280 -1.71 1.28 -15.02
CA GLN A 280 -2.35 2.54 -14.57
C GLN A 280 -3.29 2.28 -13.38
N VAL A 281 -4.07 1.20 -13.46
CA VAL A 281 -5.02 0.76 -12.43
C VAL A 281 -4.38 0.18 -11.17
N ALA A 282 -3.05 -0.03 -11.16
CA ALA A 282 -2.38 -0.62 -10.00
C ALA A 282 -2.56 0.23 -8.74
N SER A 283 -2.62 1.56 -8.89
CA SER A 283 -2.82 2.50 -7.78
C SER A 283 -4.09 2.21 -6.99
N PHE A 284 -5.22 2.03 -7.67
CA PHE A 284 -6.51 1.70 -7.08
C PHE A 284 -6.46 0.33 -6.38
N VAL A 285 -5.88 -0.68 -7.05
CA VAL A 285 -5.79 -2.04 -6.52
C VAL A 285 -4.95 -2.08 -5.25
N VAL A 286 -3.80 -1.42 -5.22
CA VAL A 286 -2.94 -1.36 -4.03
C VAL A 286 -3.66 -0.69 -2.86
N GLN A 287 -4.38 0.40 -3.12
CA GLN A 287 -5.11 1.11 -2.05
C GLN A 287 -6.29 0.30 -1.52
N TYR A 288 -7.01 -0.40 -2.38
CA TYR A 288 -8.10 -1.29 -1.98
C TYR A 288 -7.59 -2.52 -1.24
N TYR A 289 -6.53 -3.16 -1.72
CA TYR A 289 -5.92 -4.29 -1.02
C TYR A 289 -5.32 -3.86 0.32
N GLY A 290 -4.72 -2.66 0.38
CA GLY A 290 -4.28 -2.05 1.63
C GLY A 290 -5.43 -1.80 2.60
N LEU A 291 -6.62 -1.39 2.12
CA LEU A 291 -7.81 -1.26 2.96
C LEU A 291 -8.22 -2.61 3.57
N VAL A 292 -8.16 -3.70 2.81
CA VAL A 292 -8.40 -5.05 3.34
C VAL A 292 -7.44 -5.36 4.49
N LEU A 293 -6.16 -5.02 4.36
CA LEU A 293 -5.17 -5.20 5.43
C LEU A 293 -5.40 -4.28 6.63
N ASP A 294 -5.84 -3.04 6.40
CA ASP A 294 -6.20 -2.09 7.46
C ASP A 294 -7.31 -2.69 8.34
N LEU A 295 -8.29 -3.36 7.74
CA LEU A 295 -9.40 -4.01 8.47
C LEU A 295 -8.91 -5.19 9.32
N LEU A 296 -7.91 -5.95 8.86
CA LEU A 296 -7.30 -7.01 9.67
C LEU A 296 -6.52 -6.44 10.86
N LEU A 297 -5.81 -5.33 10.67
CA LEU A 297 -5.07 -4.67 11.75
C LEU A 297 -6.00 -4.03 12.79
N LEU A 298 -7.00 -3.27 12.34
CA LEU A 298 -7.90 -2.51 13.21
C LEU A 298 -9.01 -3.38 13.82
N GLY A 299 -9.50 -4.36 13.07
CA GLY A 299 -10.78 -5.02 13.33
C GLY A 299 -11.97 -4.13 12.96
N LEU A 300 -13.11 -4.74 12.62
CA LEU A 300 -14.29 -4.04 12.11
C LEU A 300 -14.84 -2.99 13.10
N THR A 301 -14.85 -3.31 14.39
CA THR A 301 -15.36 -2.40 15.43
C THR A 301 -14.55 -1.11 15.46
N ARG A 302 -13.22 -1.19 15.55
CA ARG A 302 -12.38 0.01 15.64
C ARG A 302 -12.32 0.76 14.30
N ALA A 303 -12.27 0.05 13.18
CA ALA A 303 -12.35 0.65 11.86
C ALA A 303 -13.63 1.48 11.68
N THR A 304 -14.78 0.98 12.16
CA THR A 304 -16.07 1.70 12.08
C THR A 304 -16.07 2.96 12.94
N GLU A 305 -15.48 2.89 14.15
CA GLU A 305 -15.35 4.07 15.02
C GLU A 305 -14.50 5.18 14.42
N ILE A 306 -13.37 4.80 13.80
CA ILE A 306 -12.46 5.77 13.16
C ILE A 306 -13.11 6.38 11.92
N ALA A 307 -13.79 5.57 11.10
CA ALA A 307 -14.45 6.04 9.89
C ALA A 307 -15.72 6.86 10.17
N GLY A 308 -16.32 6.72 11.35
CA GLY A 308 -17.63 7.30 11.67
C GLY A 308 -18.78 6.58 10.96
N PRO A 309 -20.04 7.02 11.15
CA PRO A 309 -21.20 6.41 10.48
C PRO A 309 -21.18 6.64 8.95
N SER A 310 -21.81 5.75 8.17
CA SER A 310 -21.79 5.85 6.68
C SER A 310 -22.47 7.10 6.12
N ARG A 311 -23.47 7.65 6.83
CA ARG A 311 -24.16 8.87 6.40
C ARG A 311 -23.36 10.14 6.67
N MET A 312 -22.46 10.11 7.66
CA MET A 312 -21.67 11.25 8.11
C MET A 312 -20.30 10.73 8.55
N PRO A 313 -19.43 10.40 7.58
CA PRO A 313 -18.10 9.89 7.89
C PRO A 313 -17.29 10.94 8.65
N ASN A 314 -16.41 10.48 9.54
CA ASN A 314 -15.52 11.35 10.28
C ASN A 314 -14.43 11.92 9.36
N GLU A 315 -13.96 13.12 9.68
CA GLU A 315 -12.73 13.65 9.08
C GLU A 315 -11.50 12.91 9.61
N PHE A 316 -10.35 13.08 8.94
CA PHE A 316 -9.10 12.46 9.37
C PHE A 316 -8.71 12.90 10.79
N ILE A 317 -8.40 11.93 11.66
CA ILE A 317 -8.04 12.14 13.08
C ILE A 317 -9.15 12.85 13.89
N THR A 318 -10.41 12.52 13.60
CA THR A 318 -11.55 12.98 14.40
C THR A 318 -12.43 11.82 14.82
N TYR A 319 -13.06 11.95 15.97
CA TYR A 319 -14.05 11.03 16.49
C TYR A 319 -15.35 11.77 16.76
N ALA A 320 -16.47 11.03 16.77
CA ALA A 320 -17.78 11.60 17.10
C ALA A 320 -17.84 12.13 18.54
N ASP A 321 -17.19 11.43 19.49
CA ASP A 321 -17.09 11.83 20.89
C ASP A 321 -15.83 11.24 21.57
N THR A 322 -15.52 11.77 22.75
CA THR A 322 -14.38 11.34 23.58
C THR A 322 -14.55 9.91 24.12
N ARG A 323 -15.78 9.41 24.27
CA ARG A 323 -16.02 8.04 24.77
C ARG A 323 -15.56 7.02 23.72
N VAL A 324 -15.91 7.23 22.47
CA VAL A 324 -15.46 6.43 21.32
C VAL A 324 -13.94 6.51 21.16
N GLU A 325 -13.37 7.72 21.29
CA GLU A 325 -11.92 7.90 21.25
C GLU A 325 -11.21 7.03 22.30
N THR A 326 -11.70 7.06 23.55
CA THR A 326 -11.10 6.40 24.73
C THR A 326 -11.38 4.92 24.88
N ARG A 327 -12.36 4.37 24.16
CA ARG A 327 -12.83 2.99 24.31
C ARG A 327 -11.79 1.92 23.94
N HIS A 328 -10.81 2.26 23.11
CA HIS A 328 -9.85 1.30 22.57
C HIS A 328 -8.41 1.86 22.64
N PRO A 329 -7.38 1.01 22.84
CA PRO A 329 -5.99 1.48 22.89
C PRO A 329 -5.52 2.17 21.61
N ILE A 330 -5.85 1.66 20.42
CA ILE A 330 -5.53 2.31 19.13
C ILE A 330 -6.27 3.64 19.03
N ARG A 331 -5.57 4.77 19.12
CA ARG A 331 -6.17 6.12 19.06
C ARG A 331 -6.12 6.73 17.67
N LEU A 332 -5.03 6.57 16.92
CA LEU A 332 -4.93 7.08 15.56
C LEU A 332 -4.40 6.00 14.63
N TYR A 333 -4.85 6.05 13.38
CA TYR A 333 -4.40 5.17 12.31
C TYR A 333 -4.26 5.97 11.02
N SER A 334 -3.17 5.76 10.30
CA SER A 334 -2.96 6.30 8.96
C SER A 334 -2.14 5.30 8.16
N ARG A 335 -2.51 5.10 6.90
CA ARG A 335 -1.71 4.31 5.96
C ARG A 335 -1.34 5.16 4.76
N TYR A 336 -0.05 5.35 4.51
CA TYR A 336 0.47 6.00 3.32
C TYR A 336 0.98 4.94 2.34
N ILE A 337 0.15 4.55 1.37
CA ILE A 337 0.38 3.46 0.42
C ILE A 337 0.61 2.13 1.15
N ASP A 338 1.87 1.80 1.46
CA ASP A 338 2.32 0.59 2.14
C ASP A 338 2.89 0.85 3.55
N ARG A 339 3.04 2.12 3.95
CA ARG A 339 3.52 2.53 5.28
C ARG A 339 2.35 2.73 6.22
N VAL A 340 2.44 2.15 7.41
CA VAL A 340 1.41 2.22 8.44
C VAL A 340 1.94 2.98 9.65
N HIS A 341 1.13 3.93 10.12
CA HIS A 341 1.37 4.72 11.32
C HIS A 341 0.20 4.51 12.28
N MET A 342 0.51 4.05 13.49
CA MET A 342 -0.48 3.80 14.53
C MET A 342 -0.07 4.50 15.82
N LEU A 343 -1.03 5.14 16.49
CA LEU A 343 -0.87 5.67 17.83
C LEU A 343 -1.70 4.83 18.80
N PHE A 344 -1.09 4.40 19.89
CA PHE A 344 -1.74 3.69 20.97
C PHE A 344 -1.67 4.50 22.26
N ARG A 345 -2.71 4.41 23.09
CA ARG A 345 -2.75 4.90 24.46
C ARG A 345 -3.15 3.73 25.35
N PHE A 346 -2.22 3.30 26.21
CA PHE A 346 -2.45 2.20 27.15
C PHE A 346 -2.57 2.75 28.57
N SER A 347 -3.53 2.21 29.31
CA SER A 347 -3.50 2.25 30.77
C SER A 347 -2.37 1.36 31.31
N ARG A 348 -2.03 1.55 32.60
CA ARG A 348 -1.02 0.74 33.28
C ARG A 348 -1.35 -0.76 33.26
N GLU A 349 -2.63 -1.11 33.39
CA GLU A 349 -3.09 -2.50 33.42
C GLU A 349 -3.01 -3.15 32.04
N GLU A 350 -3.48 -2.47 30.99
CA GLU A 350 -3.42 -2.94 29.61
C GLU A 350 -1.96 -3.13 29.15
N ALA A 351 -1.08 -2.16 29.46
CA ALA A 351 0.34 -2.26 29.12
C ALA A 351 0.98 -3.46 29.83
N ARG A 352 0.66 -3.68 31.11
CA ARG A 352 1.19 -4.83 31.88
C ARG A 352 0.71 -6.16 31.30
N ASP A 353 -0.58 -6.29 31.01
CA ASP A 353 -1.15 -7.50 30.43
C ASP A 353 -0.53 -7.84 29.07
N LEU A 354 -0.41 -6.84 28.19
CA LEU A 354 0.17 -7.04 26.86
C LEU A 354 1.64 -7.47 26.94
N ILE A 355 2.43 -6.85 27.81
CA ILE A 355 3.82 -7.25 28.07
C ILE A 355 3.89 -8.67 28.62
N GLN A 356 3.00 -9.03 29.55
CA GLN A 356 2.98 -10.36 30.14
C GLN A 356 2.70 -11.43 29.09
N ARG A 357 1.70 -11.22 28.22
CA ARG A 357 1.39 -12.14 27.11
C ARG A 357 2.59 -12.31 26.17
N TYR A 358 3.24 -11.22 25.79
CA TYR A 358 4.44 -11.26 24.95
C TYR A 358 5.58 -12.06 25.59
N LEU A 359 5.89 -11.81 26.87
CA LEU A 359 6.99 -12.47 27.58
C LEU A 359 6.72 -13.95 27.91
N ILE A 360 5.45 -14.38 27.93
CA ILE A 360 5.10 -15.80 28.04
C ILE A 360 5.52 -16.54 26.77
N GLU A 361 5.25 -15.97 25.58
CA GLU A 361 5.64 -16.58 24.32
C GLU A 361 7.12 -16.36 23.98
N HIS A 362 7.70 -15.23 24.40
CA HIS A 362 9.07 -14.84 24.13
C HIS A 362 9.80 -14.48 25.45
N PRO A 363 10.19 -15.49 26.26
CA PRO A 363 10.89 -15.24 27.51
C PRO A 363 12.22 -14.52 27.29
N ASP A 364 12.47 -13.47 28.05
CA ASP A 364 13.71 -12.70 28.03
C ASP A 364 14.38 -12.69 29.43
N PRO A 365 15.06 -13.80 29.81
CA PRO A 365 15.72 -13.90 31.12
C PRO A 365 16.96 -12.99 31.23
N ASN A 366 17.59 -12.65 30.10
CA ASN A 366 18.87 -11.94 30.04
C ASN A 366 18.73 -10.42 29.80
N ASN A 367 17.50 -9.91 29.64
CA ASN A 367 17.22 -8.52 29.23
C ASN A 367 17.78 -8.18 27.83
N GLU A 368 17.84 -9.15 26.93
CA GLU A 368 18.33 -9.02 25.56
C GLU A 368 17.36 -8.22 24.68
N ASN A 369 16.11 -8.00 25.10
CA ASN A 369 15.15 -7.19 24.36
C ASN A 369 15.64 -5.75 24.10
N MET A 370 16.53 -5.22 24.95
CA MET A 370 17.14 -3.91 24.72
C MET A 370 18.13 -3.91 23.54
N VAL A 371 18.74 -5.06 23.26
CA VAL A 371 19.66 -5.25 22.14
C VAL A 371 18.87 -5.32 20.84
N GLY A 372 19.29 -4.56 19.84
CA GLY A 372 18.60 -4.51 18.54
C GLY A 372 17.27 -3.74 18.56
N TYR A 373 17.00 -2.93 19.59
CA TYR A 373 15.90 -1.97 19.55
C TYR A 373 16.28 -0.78 18.65
N ASN A 374 15.52 -0.58 17.58
CA ASN A 374 15.76 0.50 16.62
C ASN A 374 15.55 1.86 17.27
N ASN A 375 16.49 2.78 17.10
CA ASN A 375 16.40 4.14 17.65
C ASN A 375 16.96 5.18 16.66
N ASN A 376 16.33 6.36 16.64
CA ASN A 376 16.63 7.42 15.68
C ASN A 376 17.95 8.12 16.03
N LYS A 377 19.02 7.73 15.32
CA LYS A 377 20.37 8.27 15.53
C LYS A 377 20.55 9.71 15.01
N CYS A 378 19.56 10.28 14.33
CA CYS A 378 19.56 11.68 13.90
C CYS A 378 19.44 12.66 15.07
N TRP A 379 18.74 12.28 16.16
CA TRP A 379 18.57 13.15 17.33
C TRP A 379 19.75 13.07 18.31
N PRO A 380 19.98 14.10 19.13
CA PRO A 380 20.89 14.04 20.28
C PRO A 380 20.54 12.92 21.28
N ARG A 381 21.50 12.42 22.07
CA ARG A 381 21.29 11.26 22.97
C ARG A 381 20.21 11.50 24.03
N ASP A 382 20.12 12.72 24.52
CA ASP A 382 19.14 13.21 25.49
C ASP A 382 17.73 13.37 24.90
N ALA A 383 17.63 13.61 23.60
CA ALA A 383 16.36 13.75 22.88
C ALA A 383 15.82 12.43 22.31
N ARG A 384 16.63 11.37 22.26
CA ARG A 384 16.23 10.03 21.82
C ARG A 384 15.34 9.34 22.86
N MET A 385 14.60 8.33 22.42
CA MET A 385 13.94 7.40 23.34
C MET A 385 14.98 6.69 24.21
N ARG A 386 14.80 6.76 25.52
CA ARG A 386 15.55 6.04 26.54
C ARG A 386 15.09 4.59 26.60
N LEU A 387 16.04 3.67 26.67
CA LEU A 387 15.78 2.23 26.60
C LEU A 387 15.54 1.66 28.01
N MET A 388 14.37 1.95 28.58
CA MET A 388 13.93 1.36 29.85
C MET A 388 13.32 -0.02 29.61
N LYS A 389 13.52 -0.98 30.53
CA LYS A 389 13.03 -2.37 30.37
C LYS A 389 11.52 -2.42 30.08
N HIS A 390 10.73 -1.65 30.83
CA HIS A 390 9.29 -1.57 30.65
C HIS A 390 8.91 -1.10 29.24
N ASP A 391 9.46 0.06 28.81
CA ASP A 391 9.13 0.69 27.54
C ASP A 391 9.60 -0.14 26.33
N VAL A 392 10.78 -0.74 26.42
CA VAL A 392 11.31 -1.64 25.38
C VAL A 392 10.40 -2.86 25.22
N ASN A 393 10.02 -3.50 26.33
CA ASN A 393 9.13 -4.64 26.29
C ASN A 393 7.75 -4.24 25.77
N LEU A 394 7.20 -3.09 26.19
CA LEU A 394 5.94 -2.57 25.66
C LEU A 394 6.00 -2.38 24.14
N GLY A 395 7.06 -1.73 23.64
CA GLY A 395 7.22 -1.51 22.21
C GLY A 395 7.32 -2.80 21.39
N ARG A 396 8.07 -3.80 21.89
CA ARG A 396 8.13 -5.12 21.25
C ARG A 396 6.79 -5.86 21.31
N SER A 397 6.07 -5.75 22.42
CA SER A 397 4.77 -6.40 22.61
C SER A 397 3.72 -5.81 21.68
N VAL A 398 3.69 -4.48 21.50
CA VAL A 398 2.79 -3.81 20.55
C VAL A 398 3.10 -4.25 19.11
N PHE A 399 4.37 -4.30 18.73
CA PHE A 399 4.76 -4.77 17.41
C PHE A 399 4.37 -6.24 17.19
N TRP A 400 4.62 -7.11 18.18
CA TRP A 400 4.24 -8.53 18.13
C TRP A 400 2.73 -8.72 17.98
N ASP A 401 1.92 -7.98 18.75
CA ASP A 401 0.44 -8.04 18.65
C ASP A 401 -0.04 -7.63 17.25
N MET A 402 0.51 -6.54 16.69
CA MET A 402 0.15 -6.10 15.34
C MET A 402 0.63 -7.07 14.26
N LYS A 403 1.82 -7.65 14.42
CA LYS A 403 2.36 -8.63 13.48
C LYS A 403 1.51 -9.90 13.42
N ASN A 404 1.01 -10.37 14.56
CA ASN A 404 0.20 -11.59 14.64
C ASN A 404 -1.21 -11.44 14.05
N ARG A 405 -1.69 -10.21 13.84
CA ARG A 405 -2.98 -9.96 13.17
C ARG A 405 -2.94 -10.19 11.66
N LEU A 406 -1.75 -10.30 11.08
CA LEU A 406 -1.56 -10.44 9.63
C LEU A 406 -1.10 -11.85 9.27
N PRO A 407 -1.83 -12.57 8.41
CA PRO A 407 -1.36 -13.82 7.84
C PRO A 407 -0.07 -13.61 7.05
N PRO A 408 1.02 -14.34 7.36
CA PRO A 408 2.29 -14.23 6.63
C PRO A 408 2.19 -14.54 5.14
N SER A 409 1.15 -15.27 4.73
CA SER A 409 0.83 -15.62 3.34
C SER A 409 0.60 -14.36 2.48
N ILE A 410 0.07 -13.29 3.06
CA ILE A 410 -0.33 -12.07 2.35
C ILE A 410 0.67 -10.93 2.51
N THR A 411 1.10 -10.67 3.74
CA THR A 411 2.14 -9.70 4.03
C THR A 411 2.73 -9.99 5.41
N THR A 412 3.76 -9.27 5.81
CA THR A 412 4.33 -9.37 7.15
C THR A 412 4.86 -8.01 7.58
N LEU A 413 5.06 -7.86 8.89
CA LEU A 413 5.76 -6.73 9.48
C LEU A 413 7.15 -7.20 9.93
N GLU A 414 8.19 -6.52 9.47
CA GLU A 414 9.57 -6.79 9.85
C GLU A 414 10.08 -5.73 10.84
N TRP A 415 10.62 -6.19 11.97
CA TRP A 415 11.11 -5.30 13.03
C TRP A 415 12.24 -4.39 12.53
N GLU A 416 13.12 -4.92 11.67
CA GLU A 416 14.28 -4.21 11.11
C GLU A 416 13.87 -2.94 10.33
N ASN A 417 12.74 -3.00 9.62
CA ASN A 417 12.19 -1.88 8.84
C ASN A 417 11.13 -1.07 9.60
N SER A 418 10.93 -1.39 10.88
CA SER A 418 9.94 -0.74 11.73
C SER A 418 10.60 0.10 12.82
N PHE A 419 9.84 1.06 13.32
CA PHE A 419 10.23 1.91 14.42
C PHE A 419 9.08 2.04 15.42
N VAL A 420 9.37 1.80 16.69
CA VAL A 420 8.42 1.97 17.78
C VAL A 420 8.99 2.98 18.76
N SER A 421 8.19 3.96 19.16
CA SER A 421 8.55 4.95 20.17
C SER A 421 7.52 4.93 21.29
N VAL A 422 7.99 4.89 22.53
CA VAL A 422 7.14 4.90 23.73
C VAL A 422 7.37 6.21 24.48
N TYR A 423 6.29 6.94 24.70
CA TYR A 423 6.22 8.04 25.67
C TYR A 423 5.66 7.49 26.99
N SER A 424 6.39 7.74 28.06
CA SER A 424 6.13 7.23 29.40
C SER A 424 6.66 8.22 30.44
N LYS A 425 6.48 7.92 31.73
CA LYS A 425 7.10 8.71 32.82
C LYS A 425 8.62 8.87 32.68
N ASP A 426 9.29 7.90 32.06
CA ASP A 426 10.75 7.88 31.91
C ASP A 426 11.20 8.47 30.56
N ASN A 427 10.28 8.55 29.59
CA ASN A 427 10.51 8.98 28.21
C ASN A 427 9.67 10.23 27.88
N PRO A 428 10.28 11.44 27.90
CA PRO A 428 9.54 12.69 27.70
C PRO A 428 9.21 13.00 26.23
N ASN A 429 9.83 12.30 25.27
CA ASN A 429 9.67 12.56 23.84
C ASN A 429 8.98 11.38 23.15
N LEU A 430 8.04 11.69 22.26
CA LEU A 430 7.44 10.72 21.34
C LEU A 430 8.01 10.97 19.94
N LEU A 431 8.72 9.99 19.40
CA LEU A 431 9.44 10.12 18.12
C LEU A 431 8.71 9.39 17.01
N PHE A 432 8.72 9.96 15.80
CA PHE A 432 8.16 9.33 14.60
C PHE A 432 8.69 10.01 13.32
N SER A 433 8.60 9.33 12.18
CA SER A 433 8.89 9.84 10.83
C SER A 433 7.76 9.44 9.88
N MET A 434 7.07 10.40 9.27
CA MET A 434 6.00 10.15 8.29
C MET A 434 6.45 10.52 6.88
#